data_AF-R8BXZ2-F1
#
_entry.id   AF-R8BXZ2-F1
#
_cell.length_a   1.000
_cell.length_b   1.000
_cell.length_c   1.000
_cell.angle_alpha   90.00
_cell.angle_beta   90.00
_cell.angle_gamma   90.00
#
_symmetry.space_group_name_H-M   'P 1'
#
loop_
_entity.id
_entity.type
_entity.pdbx_description
1 polymer ?
#
loop_
_entity_poly.entity_id
_entity_poly.type
_entity_poly.pdbx_seq_one_letter_code
_entity_poly.pdbx_strand_id
1 'polypeptide(L)'
;MPGPPPKQALTHDNPQPSLLHPPDGYVRLDSGSLALYKIDAAHVADALDYISRQPLPDPSQVFPWLHGLHPNNHIQQAFFIARRRALRKTPCCLRGITVVKADGDLTVARLKGAIAPHEFMQSGTTAEFLEVDPKEGFSVRNFQIQAAKTAMTSDIIVYGDDDVLVRKLGWDIAAAQKRWREKHEAQGHPLPCYNTFICVSPFADFENAHDELVAVDSAGRLTGNVVDFFHQERTEMYAMTKASEISHNVWLGPTPDHGTEEEERYDVLIECSDMGRLNAAALQAIAESSDEIVKQPYLDFPSSGSILPPTWSHAEADGILETCRWIYHLAHGTTPSTIPSRKDEDGDFTMSDDVDSKITQPGRSRKILIHCADGYTESTMLGIAYFSFSTGRPVPDAWLQLHTTMRRNFFAYPTDVALLMALAPRLLSESPACRDKNLSEITAMVKDEPKWLPGLDGSLPSRILDYMYLGNLGHANNPDLLRALGIGQILSVGETAMWRDGELEEWGMENTCIIQGVQDNGIDPLTEEFERCLEFIGMSLSG
;
A
#
# COMPACT_ATOMS: atom_id res chain seq x y z
N MET A 1 20.58 -29.11 37.82
CA MET A 1 19.69 -27.95 38.06
C MET A 1 18.27 -28.42 37.82
N PRO A 2 17.38 -28.36 38.82
CA PRO A 2 15.96 -28.71 38.63
C PRO A 2 15.36 -27.75 37.61
N GLY A 3 14.58 -28.30 36.67
CA GLY A 3 13.90 -27.50 35.65
C GLY A 3 12.98 -26.46 36.29
N PRO A 4 12.72 -25.34 35.59
CA PRO A 4 11.80 -24.33 36.09
C PRO A 4 10.42 -24.96 36.32
N PRO A 5 9.66 -24.54 37.35
CA PRO A 5 8.34 -25.08 37.58
C PRO A 5 7.45 -24.78 36.36
N PRO A 6 6.52 -25.69 35.99
CA PRO A 6 5.55 -25.39 34.95
C PRO A 6 4.79 -24.13 35.37
N LYS A 7 4.84 -23.08 34.53
CA LYS A 7 3.95 -21.93 34.64
C LYS A 7 2.54 -22.52 34.76
N GLN A 8 1.86 -22.23 35.88
CA GLN A 8 0.47 -22.58 36.06
C GLN A 8 -0.29 -22.03 34.84
N ALA A 9 -0.91 -22.91 34.06
CA ALA A 9 -1.82 -22.50 33.01
C ALA A 9 -2.95 -21.72 33.69
N LEU A 10 -2.95 -20.41 33.53
CA LEU A 10 -4.07 -19.56 33.91
C LEU A 10 -5.25 -19.95 33.01
N THR A 11 -6.02 -20.95 33.45
CA THR A 11 -7.33 -21.27 32.91
C THR A 11 -8.28 -20.13 33.27
N HIS A 12 -8.25 -19.06 32.47
CA HIS A 12 -9.34 -18.10 32.41
C HIS A 12 -9.97 -18.19 31.01
N ASP A 13 -10.74 -19.25 30.79
CA ASP A 13 -11.69 -19.38 29.66
C ASP A 13 -12.93 -18.47 29.88
N ASN A 14 -12.76 -17.30 30.48
CA ASN A 14 -13.86 -16.35 30.58
C ASN A 14 -13.96 -15.60 29.25
N PRO A 15 -15.14 -15.55 28.62
CA PRO A 15 -15.36 -14.72 27.44
C PRO A 15 -15.02 -13.26 27.75
N GLN A 16 -14.60 -12.52 26.73
CA GLN A 16 -14.41 -11.07 26.84
C GLN A 16 -15.64 -10.38 27.45
N PRO A 17 -15.44 -9.37 28.32
CA PRO A 17 -16.55 -8.64 28.93
C PRO A 17 -17.31 -7.83 27.86
N SER A 18 -18.63 -7.75 28.01
CA SER A 18 -19.53 -7.06 27.07
C SER A 18 -20.70 -6.44 27.83
N LEU A 19 -21.07 -5.19 27.50
CA LEU A 19 -22.29 -4.55 28.03
C LEU A 19 -23.58 -5.16 27.51
N LEU A 20 -23.49 -5.98 26.46
CA LEU A 20 -24.61 -6.72 25.89
C LEU A 20 -24.83 -8.08 26.57
N HIS A 21 -24.05 -8.39 27.63
CA HIS A 21 -24.17 -9.63 28.37
C HIS A 21 -23.99 -9.49 29.89
N PRO A 22 -24.93 -10.04 30.69
CA PRO A 22 -26.18 -10.67 30.27
C PRO A 22 -27.17 -9.67 29.64
N PRO A 23 -28.08 -10.10 28.77
CA PRO A 23 -28.97 -9.19 28.02
C PRO A 23 -30.19 -8.74 28.85
N ASP A 24 -30.18 -8.93 30.16
CA ASP A 24 -31.35 -8.79 31.05
C ASP A 24 -31.90 -7.35 31.12
N GLY A 25 -31.07 -6.35 30.79
CA GLY A 25 -31.47 -4.94 30.74
C GLY A 25 -32.27 -4.54 29.50
N TYR A 26 -32.40 -5.43 28.51
CA TYR A 26 -33.00 -5.11 27.21
C TYR A 26 -34.39 -5.73 27.04
N VAL A 27 -35.26 -5.06 26.29
CA VAL A 27 -36.61 -5.58 26.02
C VAL A 27 -36.51 -6.81 25.12
N ARG A 28 -36.88 -7.96 25.67
CA ARG A 28 -36.86 -9.26 24.99
C ARG A 28 -38.13 -9.49 24.16
N LEU A 29 -37.94 -10.01 22.96
CA LEU A 29 -38.98 -10.52 22.05
C LEU A 29 -38.74 -12.01 21.83
N ASP A 30 -39.78 -12.82 21.94
CA ASP A 30 -39.67 -14.28 21.77
C ASP A 30 -40.41 -14.75 20.51
N SER A 31 -39.81 -15.70 19.79
CA SER A 31 -40.43 -16.43 18.69
C SER A 31 -40.06 -17.90 18.80
N GLY A 32 -40.97 -18.68 19.38
CA GLY A 32 -40.74 -20.09 19.70
C GLY A 32 -39.56 -20.27 20.65
N SER A 33 -38.47 -20.84 20.15
CA SER A 33 -37.23 -21.06 20.92
C SER A 33 -36.15 -19.98 20.70
N LEU A 34 -36.46 -18.94 19.94
CA LEU A 34 -35.54 -17.85 19.61
C LEU A 34 -35.88 -16.61 20.43
N ALA A 35 -34.87 -15.80 20.73
CA ALA A 35 -35.01 -14.52 21.43
C ALA A 35 -34.28 -13.41 20.65
N LEU A 36 -34.93 -12.24 20.58
CA LEU A 36 -34.34 -10.97 20.14
C LEU A 36 -34.42 -9.94 21.25
N TYR A 37 -33.52 -8.98 21.22
CA TYR A 37 -33.50 -7.87 22.18
C TYR A 37 -33.56 -6.54 21.45
N LYS A 38 -34.32 -5.57 21.98
CA LYS A 38 -34.33 -4.21 21.44
C LYS A 38 -33.20 -3.39 22.05
N ILE A 39 -32.51 -2.61 21.23
CA ILE A 39 -31.46 -1.67 21.65
C ILE A 39 -31.70 -0.32 20.98
N ASP A 40 -31.38 0.78 21.65
CA ASP A 40 -31.44 2.14 21.07
C ASP A 40 -30.03 2.62 20.66
N ALA A 41 -29.94 3.76 19.98
CA ALA A 41 -28.68 4.30 19.49
C ALA A 41 -27.65 4.55 20.61
N ALA A 42 -28.10 5.06 21.77
CA ALA A 42 -27.22 5.36 22.90
C ALA A 42 -26.57 4.08 23.47
N HIS A 43 -27.35 3.02 23.68
CA HIS A 43 -26.81 1.76 24.17
C HIS A 43 -25.93 1.04 23.13
N VAL A 44 -26.21 1.21 21.82
CA VAL A 44 -25.29 0.76 20.77
C VAL A 44 -23.95 1.48 20.91
N ALA A 45 -23.97 2.80 21.08
CA ALA A 45 -22.77 3.61 21.23
C ALA A 45 -21.95 3.21 22.47
N ASP A 46 -22.59 3.11 23.62
CA ASP A 46 -21.94 2.67 24.87
C ASP A 46 -21.30 1.29 24.72
N ALA A 47 -21.99 0.35 24.05
CA ALA A 47 -21.49 -1.00 23.86
C ALA A 47 -20.26 -1.04 22.94
N LEU A 48 -20.26 -0.25 21.86
CA LEU A 48 -19.14 -0.16 20.92
C LEU A 48 -17.94 0.58 21.52
N ASP A 49 -18.17 1.65 22.27
CA ASP A 49 -17.10 2.35 23.01
C ASP A 49 -16.48 1.41 24.05
N TYR A 50 -17.30 0.75 24.86
CA TYR A 50 -16.83 -0.15 25.90
C TYR A 50 -15.97 -1.28 25.34
N ILE A 51 -16.43 -1.97 24.29
CA ILE A 51 -15.69 -3.10 23.72
C ILE A 51 -14.36 -2.66 23.09
N SER A 52 -14.31 -1.47 22.50
CA SER A 52 -13.09 -0.92 21.88
C SER A 52 -11.97 -0.64 22.88
N ARG A 53 -12.31 -0.50 24.17
CA ARG A 53 -11.38 -0.27 25.27
C ARG A 53 -10.96 -1.55 26.00
N GLN A 54 -11.51 -2.70 25.62
CA GLN A 54 -11.14 -3.99 26.22
C GLN A 54 -9.87 -4.54 25.59
N PRO A 55 -9.01 -5.23 26.37
CA PRO A 55 -7.86 -5.91 25.79
C PRO A 55 -8.31 -7.00 24.81
N LEU A 56 -7.54 -7.13 23.73
CA LEU A 56 -7.68 -8.25 22.81
C LEU A 56 -7.28 -9.57 23.51
N PRO A 57 -7.85 -10.72 23.10
CA PRO A 57 -7.47 -12.01 23.65
C PRO A 57 -6.00 -12.32 23.35
N ASP A 58 -5.40 -13.19 24.17
CA ASP A 58 -4.04 -13.66 23.94
C ASP A 58 -3.95 -14.33 22.54
N PRO A 59 -2.99 -13.93 21.68
CA PRO A 59 -2.85 -14.49 20.34
C PRO A 59 -2.82 -16.02 20.30
N SER A 60 -2.27 -16.68 21.32
CA SER A 60 -2.21 -18.14 21.42
C SER A 60 -3.59 -18.83 21.54
N GLN A 61 -4.63 -18.08 21.90
CA GLN A 61 -6.00 -18.59 22.01
C GLN A 61 -6.78 -18.51 20.70
N VAL A 62 -6.41 -17.58 19.81
CA VAL A 62 -7.17 -17.26 18.59
C VAL A 62 -6.38 -17.57 17.30
N PHE A 63 -5.05 -17.61 17.38
CA PHE A 63 -4.17 -18.07 16.32
C PHE A 63 -4.03 -19.61 16.41
N PRO A 64 -4.16 -20.34 15.29
CA PRO A 64 -4.32 -19.89 13.92
C PRO A 64 -5.79 -19.89 13.44
N TRP A 65 -6.76 -20.03 14.35
CA TRP A 65 -8.18 -20.15 14.00
C TRP A 65 -8.65 -18.98 13.11
N LEU A 66 -8.31 -17.74 13.44
CA LEU A 66 -8.66 -16.57 12.61
C LEU A 66 -8.11 -16.62 11.16
N HIS A 67 -7.08 -17.43 10.90
CA HIS A 67 -6.44 -17.56 9.58
C HIS A 67 -6.94 -18.75 8.76
N GLY A 68 -8.01 -19.41 9.22
CA GLY A 68 -8.71 -20.45 8.48
C GLY A 68 -8.08 -21.84 8.64
N LEU A 69 -8.87 -22.79 9.13
CA LEU A 69 -8.46 -24.15 9.45
C LEU A 69 -9.47 -25.18 8.92
N HIS A 70 -9.93 -24.96 7.67
CA HIS A 70 -10.93 -25.83 7.03
C HIS A 70 -10.48 -27.30 7.06
N PRO A 71 -11.34 -28.28 7.43
CA PRO A 71 -10.98 -29.70 7.52
C PRO A 71 -10.32 -30.31 6.27
N ASN A 72 -10.70 -29.83 5.08
CA ASN A 72 -10.18 -30.30 3.80
C ASN A 72 -8.86 -29.62 3.37
N ASN A 73 -8.46 -28.52 4.01
CA ASN A 73 -7.24 -27.81 3.62
C ASN A 73 -6.01 -28.43 4.32
N HIS A 74 -5.51 -29.51 3.73
CA HIS A 74 -4.38 -30.24 4.30
C HIS A 74 -3.09 -29.44 4.33
N ILE A 75 -2.86 -28.53 3.38
CA ILE A 75 -1.64 -27.70 3.29
C ILE A 75 -1.60 -26.71 4.46
N GLN A 76 -2.66 -25.90 4.60
CA GLN A 76 -2.82 -24.92 5.67
C GLN A 76 -2.77 -25.61 7.06
N GLN A 77 -3.43 -26.75 7.21
CA GLN A 77 -3.39 -27.53 8.46
C GLN A 77 -2.00 -28.10 8.77
N ALA A 78 -1.26 -28.57 7.77
CA ALA A 78 0.08 -29.12 7.99
C ALA A 78 1.03 -28.02 8.49
N PHE A 79 0.91 -26.80 7.95
CA PHE A 79 1.69 -25.65 8.39
C PHE A 79 1.36 -25.25 9.83
N PHE A 80 0.08 -25.01 10.13
CA PHE A 80 -0.32 -24.48 11.44
C PHE A 80 -0.46 -25.52 12.55
N ILE A 81 -0.86 -26.74 12.22
CA ILE A 81 -1.36 -27.74 13.17
C ILE A 81 -0.52 -29.02 13.12
N ALA A 82 0.79 -28.92 12.84
CA ALA A 82 1.69 -30.06 12.65
C ALA A 82 1.62 -31.15 13.76
N ARG A 83 1.04 -30.87 14.95
CA ARG A 83 0.58 -31.87 15.94
C ARG A 83 -0.54 -31.44 16.92
N ARG A 84 -1.21 -30.28 16.78
CA ARG A 84 -2.09 -29.71 17.85
C ARG A 84 -3.58 -29.62 17.48
N ARG A 85 -4.31 -30.74 17.50
CA ARG A 85 -5.74 -30.81 17.12
C ARG A 85 -6.66 -29.84 17.87
N ALA A 86 -6.31 -29.41 19.10
CA ALA A 86 -7.09 -28.44 19.88
C ALA A 86 -7.22 -27.07 19.19
N LEU A 87 -6.25 -26.68 18.35
CA LEU A 87 -6.23 -25.39 17.64
C LEU A 87 -7.30 -25.26 16.55
N ARG A 88 -8.02 -26.34 16.21
CA ARG A 88 -9.13 -26.32 15.25
C ARG A 88 -10.43 -25.82 15.84
N LYS A 89 -10.51 -25.75 17.17
CA LYS A 89 -11.75 -25.43 17.87
C LYS A 89 -12.04 -23.93 17.78
N THR A 90 -13.31 -23.59 17.66
CA THR A 90 -13.78 -22.21 17.81
C THR A 90 -13.42 -21.70 19.21
N PRO A 91 -12.67 -20.59 19.34
CA PRO A 91 -12.26 -20.06 20.63
C PRO A 91 -13.47 -19.64 21.48
N CYS A 92 -13.50 -20.04 22.75
CA CYS A 92 -14.57 -19.67 23.69
C CYS A 92 -14.28 -18.38 24.45
N CYS A 93 -13.04 -17.86 24.38
CA CYS A 93 -12.66 -16.58 24.97
C CYS A 93 -13.21 -15.38 24.18
N LEU A 94 -13.61 -15.57 22.93
CA LEU A 94 -14.12 -14.52 22.06
C LEU A 94 -15.55 -14.15 22.42
N ARG A 95 -15.78 -12.84 22.56
CA ARG A 95 -17.13 -12.26 22.59
C ARG A 95 -17.08 -10.86 22.00
N GLY A 96 -17.25 -10.78 20.68
CA GLY A 96 -17.28 -9.52 19.95
C GLY A 96 -18.65 -8.86 19.93
N ILE A 97 -18.72 -7.69 19.30
CA ILE A 97 -19.96 -7.07 18.83
C ILE A 97 -19.85 -6.95 17.31
N THR A 98 -20.85 -7.46 16.59
CA THR A 98 -20.94 -7.32 15.14
C THR A 98 -22.14 -6.45 14.79
N VAL A 99 -21.90 -5.39 14.02
CA VAL A 99 -22.93 -4.46 13.58
C VAL A 99 -23.30 -4.78 12.14
N VAL A 100 -24.59 -4.95 11.86
CA VAL A 100 -25.10 -5.42 10.57
C VAL A 100 -26.15 -4.47 10.04
N LYS A 101 -25.94 -3.94 8.83
CA LYS A 101 -26.94 -3.10 8.16
C LYS A 101 -27.95 -4.01 7.45
N ALA A 102 -29.24 -3.84 7.75
CA ALA A 102 -30.26 -4.81 7.39
C ALA A 102 -30.48 -4.97 5.87
N ASP A 103 -30.36 -3.89 5.11
CA ASP A 103 -30.49 -3.88 3.65
C ASP A 103 -29.21 -4.30 2.92
N GLY A 104 -28.07 -4.34 3.61
CA GLY A 104 -26.75 -4.65 3.06
C GLY A 104 -26.12 -3.53 2.22
N ASP A 105 -26.76 -2.37 2.08
CA ASP A 105 -26.21 -1.24 1.32
C ASP A 105 -25.29 -0.40 2.20
N LEU A 106 -23.99 -0.70 2.17
CA LEU A 106 -22.98 0.02 2.95
C LEU A 106 -22.54 1.35 2.32
N THR A 107 -23.12 1.75 1.18
CA THR A 107 -22.75 3.01 0.50
C THR A 107 -23.43 4.24 1.09
N VAL A 108 -24.43 4.04 1.95
CA VAL A 108 -25.18 5.08 2.65
C VAL A 108 -25.47 4.64 4.08
N ALA A 109 -25.61 5.60 4.99
CA ALA A 109 -26.03 5.36 6.37
C ALA A 109 -25.26 4.21 7.05
N ARG A 110 -23.92 4.26 6.99
CA ARG A 110 -23.04 3.19 7.45
C ARG A 110 -22.45 3.53 8.82
N LEU A 111 -22.72 2.69 9.81
CA LEU A 111 -22.04 2.73 11.11
C LEU A 111 -20.62 2.13 11.05
N LYS A 112 -19.77 2.55 11.99
CA LYS A 112 -18.39 2.09 12.17
C LYS A 112 -18.32 0.57 12.26
N GLY A 113 -17.57 -0.04 11.33
CA GLY A 113 -17.39 -1.49 11.27
C GLY A 113 -18.64 -2.28 10.86
N ALA A 114 -19.70 -1.62 10.38
CA ALA A 114 -20.88 -2.31 9.91
C ALA A 114 -20.58 -3.14 8.64
N ILE A 115 -21.11 -4.36 8.64
CA ILE A 115 -21.01 -5.32 7.54
C ILE A 115 -22.39 -5.62 6.94
N ALA A 116 -22.40 -6.11 5.71
CA ALA A 116 -23.60 -6.56 5.04
C ALA A 116 -23.94 -8.02 5.42
N PRO A 117 -25.23 -8.43 5.35
CA PRO A 117 -25.64 -9.77 5.75
C PRO A 117 -24.94 -10.88 4.96
N HIS A 118 -24.70 -10.65 3.66
CA HIS A 118 -24.07 -11.63 2.76
C HIS A 118 -22.59 -11.90 3.06
N GLU A 119 -21.95 -11.09 3.91
CA GLU A 119 -20.56 -11.30 4.31
C GLU A 119 -20.40 -12.47 5.29
N PHE A 120 -21.45 -12.83 6.03
CA PHE A 120 -21.38 -13.89 7.06
C PHE A 120 -22.57 -14.85 7.08
N MET A 121 -23.67 -14.54 6.39
CA MET A 121 -24.87 -15.39 6.28
C MET A 121 -24.96 -16.06 4.90
N GLN A 122 -25.40 -17.32 4.87
CA GLN A 122 -25.67 -18.03 3.62
C GLN A 122 -26.85 -17.41 2.87
N SER A 123 -26.67 -17.20 1.56
CA SER A 123 -27.77 -16.82 0.67
C SER A 123 -28.65 -18.03 0.38
N GLY A 124 -29.79 -18.15 1.05
CA GLY A 124 -30.68 -19.30 0.89
C GLY A 124 -31.94 -19.24 1.75
N THR A 125 -32.71 -20.32 1.74
CA THR A 125 -33.93 -20.47 2.55
C THR A 125 -33.65 -20.79 4.01
N THR A 126 -32.42 -21.22 4.33
CA THR A 126 -31.99 -21.60 5.68
C THR A 126 -31.04 -20.57 6.26
N ALA A 127 -31.43 -19.95 7.37
CA ALA A 127 -30.57 -19.02 8.10
C ALA A 127 -29.38 -19.74 8.77
N GLU A 128 -28.22 -19.71 8.12
CA GLU A 128 -26.98 -20.34 8.58
C GLU A 128 -25.79 -19.42 8.30
N PHE A 129 -24.76 -19.51 9.16
CA PHE A 129 -23.50 -18.82 8.91
C PHE A 129 -22.71 -19.45 7.76
N LEU A 130 -21.87 -18.64 7.10
CA LEU A 130 -20.97 -19.08 6.03
C LEU A 130 -19.79 -19.90 6.57
N GLU A 131 -19.45 -21.00 5.91
CA GLU A 131 -18.17 -21.67 6.13
C GLU A 131 -17.08 -20.96 5.30
N VAL A 132 -16.45 -19.96 5.90
CA VAL A 132 -15.51 -19.05 5.22
C VAL A 132 -14.08 -19.57 5.16
N ASP A 133 -13.74 -20.63 5.91
CA ASP A 133 -12.38 -21.16 5.92
C ASP A 133 -11.98 -21.70 4.53
N PRO A 134 -10.84 -21.25 3.95
CA PRO A 134 -10.41 -21.69 2.62
C PRO A 134 -10.20 -23.20 2.56
N LYS A 135 -10.82 -23.86 1.58
CA LYS A 135 -10.74 -25.32 1.41
C LYS A 135 -9.40 -25.79 0.86
N GLU A 136 -8.69 -24.92 0.16
CA GLU A 136 -7.43 -25.19 -0.55
C GLU A 136 -6.49 -23.97 -0.46
N GLY A 137 -5.22 -24.19 -0.82
CA GLY A 137 -4.20 -23.15 -0.80
C GLY A 137 -3.59 -22.88 0.58
N PHE A 138 -2.58 -22.00 0.60
CA PHE A 138 -1.87 -21.58 1.80
C PHE A 138 -1.86 -20.06 1.88
N SER A 139 -2.28 -19.51 3.02
CA SER A 139 -2.18 -18.07 3.30
C SER A 139 -2.17 -17.83 4.79
N VAL A 140 -1.11 -17.19 5.28
CA VAL A 140 -1.03 -16.73 6.67
C VAL A 140 -1.78 -15.42 6.89
N ARG A 141 -2.33 -14.80 5.84
CA ARG A 141 -3.04 -13.51 5.87
C ARG A 141 -4.45 -13.62 5.32
N ASN A 142 -5.20 -14.61 5.80
CA ASN A 142 -6.62 -14.73 5.46
C ASN A 142 -7.46 -13.68 6.21
N PHE A 143 -7.21 -12.39 6.00
CA PHE A 143 -7.96 -11.31 6.65
C PHE A 143 -9.41 -11.23 6.16
N GLN A 144 -9.65 -11.60 4.89
CA GLN A 144 -10.96 -11.56 4.24
C GLN A 144 -12.02 -12.44 4.92
N ILE A 145 -11.63 -13.43 5.71
CA ILE A 145 -12.58 -14.32 6.40
C ILE A 145 -12.85 -13.88 7.84
N GLN A 146 -12.04 -12.98 8.40
CA GLN A 146 -12.05 -12.70 9.83
C GLN A 146 -13.32 -12.00 10.30
N ALA A 147 -13.91 -11.12 9.48
CA ALA A 147 -15.18 -10.46 9.79
C ALA A 147 -16.29 -11.50 10.02
N ALA A 148 -16.45 -12.43 9.07
CA ALA A 148 -17.44 -13.50 9.16
C ALA A 148 -17.18 -14.44 10.34
N LYS A 149 -15.93 -14.84 10.58
CA LYS A 149 -15.56 -15.67 11.73
C LYS A 149 -15.88 -14.99 13.05
N THR A 150 -15.54 -13.70 13.17
CA THR A 150 -15.79 -12.91 14.37
C THR A 150 -17.29 -12.73 14.61
N ALA A 151 -18.10 -12.58 13.54
CA ALA A 151 -19.57 -12.54 13.65
C ALA A 151 -20.16 -13.79 14.32
N MET A 152 -19.59 -14.98 14.05
CA MET A 152 -20.03 -16.24 14.67
C MET A 152 -19.75 -16.32 16.19
N THR A 153 -18.85 -15.47 16.69
CA THR A 153 -18.44 -15.38 18.10
C THR A 153 -18.78 -14.02 18.72
N SER A 154 -19.85 -13.38 18.25
CA SER A 154 -20.24 -12.03 18.67
C SER A 154 -21.70 -11.93 19.05
N ASP A 155 -22.01 -11.00 19.96
CA ASP A 155 -23.35 -10.44 20.06
C ASP A 155 -23.59 -9.59 18.79
N ILE A 156 -24.73 -9.78 18.11
CA ILE A 156 -24.98 -9.18 16.79
C ILE A 156 -26.06 -8.11 16.90
N ILE A 157 -25.79 -6.90 16.41
CA ILE A 157 -26.73 -5.78 16.36
C ILE A 157 -27.15 -5.55 14.91
N VAL A 158 -28.45 -5.60 14.64
CA VAL A 158 -29.03 -5.29 13.33
C VAL A 158 -29.65 -3.91 13.36
N TYR A 159 -29.29 -3.04 12.42
CA TYR A 159 -29.86 -1.69 12.29
C TYR A 159 -30.28 -1.42 10.84
N GLY A 160 -31.13 -0.41 10.65
CA GLY A 160 -31.61 0.04 9.35
C GLY A 160 -32.95 0.76 9.47
N ASP A 161 -33.34 1.50 8.43
CA ASP A 161 -34.59 2.29 8.46
C ASP A 161 -35.85 1.46 8.18
N ASP A 162 -35.70 0.27 7.57
CA ASP A 162 -36.81 -0.66 7.35
C ASP A 162 -36.94 -1.65 8.53
N ASP A 163 -37.85 -1.29 9.44
CA ASP A 163 -38.27 -2.09 10.59
C ASP A 163 -38.62 -3.56 10.27
N VAL A 164 -39.17 -3.83 9.08
CA VAL A 164 -39.58 -5.18 8.67
C VAL A 164 -38.34 -5.98 8.29
N LEU A 165 -37.43 -5.39 7.51
CA LEU A 165 -36.17 -6.02 7.14
C LEU A 165 -35.28 -6.25 8.37
N VAL A 166 -35.15 -5.27 9.26
CA VAL A 166 -34.38 -5.37 10.51
C VAL A 166 -34.89 -6.53 11.36
N ARG A 167 -36.20 -6.64 11.58
CA ARG A 167 -36.79 -7.74 12.36
C ARG A 167 -36.61 -9.10 11.69
N LYS A 168 -36.85 -9.17 10.38
CA LYS A 168 -36.69 -10.42 9.61
C LYS A 168 -35.25 -10.93 9.73
N LEU A 169 -34.28 -10.07 9.43
CA LEU A 169 -32.86 -10.41 9.50
C LEU A 169 -32.44 -10.75 10.93
N GLY A 170 -32.93 -10.02 11.94
CA GLY A 170 -32.70 -10.35 13.34
C GLY A 170 -33.11 -11.78 13.67
N TRP A 171 -34.31 -12.21 13.27
CA TRP A 171 -34.75 -13.59 13.49
C TRP A 171 -33.90 -14.63 12.75
N ASP A 172 -33.51 -14.34 11.52
CA ASP A 172 -32.63 -15.20 10.74
C ASP A 172 -31.27 -15.38 11.45
N ILE A 173 -30.66 -14.28 11.93
CA ILE A 173 -29.40 -14.31 12.68
C ILE A 173 -29.55 -15.07 14.00
N ALA A 174 -30.62 -14.84 14.76
CA ALA A 174 -30.87 -15.58 16.00
C ALA A 174 -31.01 -17.10 15.75
N ALA A 175 -31.66 -17.49 14.65
CA ALA A 175 -31.75 -18.87 14.23
C ALA A 175 -30.37 -19.45 13.84
N ALA A 176 -29.54 -18.68 13.13
CA ALA A 176 -28.19 -19.07 12.75
C ALA A 176 -27.27 -19.24 13.98
N GLN A 177 -27.28 -18.30 14.92
CA GLN A 177 -26.54 -18.39 16.19
C GLN A 177 -26.94 -19.65 16.98
N LYS A 178 -28.25 -19.95 17.05
CA LYS A 178 -28.76 -21.15 17.72
C LYS A 178 -28.26 -22.44 17.05
N ARG A 179 -28.43 -22.56 15.73
CA ARG A 179 -27.96 -23.74 14.97
C ARG A 179 -26.45 -23.94 15.10
N TRP A 180 -25.68 -22.84 15.05
CA TRP A 180 -24.24 -22.87 15.24
C TRP A 180 -23.85 -23.44 16.61
N ARG A 181 -24.52 -22.99 17.67
CA ARG A 181 -24.32 -23.49 19.03
C ARG A 181 -24.68 -24.97 19.16
N GLU A 182 -25.86 -25.38 18.67
CA GLU A 182 -26.30 -26.79 18.70
C GLU A 182 -25.33 -27.71 17.97
N LYS A 183 -24.80 -27.28 16.81
CA LYS A 183 -23.76 -28.02 16.07
C LYS A 183 -22.49 -28.22 16.91
N HIS A 184 -22.07 -27.22 17.68
CA HIS A 184 -20.87 -27.28 18.52
C HIS A 184 -21.10 -28.10 19.80
N GLU A 185 -22.27 -27.97 20.42
CA GLU A 185 -22.69 -28.83 21.55
C GLU A 185 -22.70 -30.30 21.16
N ALA A 186 -23.25 -30.64 19.98
CA ALA A 186 -23.25 -32.01 19.45
C ALA A 186 -21.84 -32.57 19.20
N GLN A 187 -20.84 -31.70 18.98
CA GLN A 187 -19.44 -32.05 18.82
C GLN A 187 -18.67 -32.11 20.17
N GLY A 188 -19.34 -31.87 21.29
CA GLY A 188 -18.74 -31.88 22.62
C GLY A 188 -17.89 -30.65 22.95
N HIS A 189 -18.12 -29.52 22.27
CA HIS A 189 -17.41 -28.26 22.48
C HIS A 189 -18.40 -27.10 22.63
N PRO A 190 -19.04 -26.94 23.80
CA PRO A 190 -20.06 -25.91 23.99
C PRO A 190 -19.47 -24.51 23.82
N LEU A 191 -20.19 -23.66 23.09
CA LEU A 191 -19.84 -22.25 22.89
C LEU A 191 -20.61 -21.33 23.84
N PRO A 192 -20.08 -20.13 24.14
CA PRO A 192 -20.84 -19.10 24.83
C PRO A 192 -22.17 -18.78 24.16
N CYS A 193 -23.15 -18.32 24.95
CA CYS A 193 -24.40 -17.84 24.40
C CYS A 193 -24.24 -16.39 23.92
N TYR A 194 -24.26 -16.22 22.61
CA TYR A 194 -24.33 -14.92 21.95
C TYR A 194 -25.79 -14.52 21.71
N ASN A 195 -26.04 -13.21 21.76
CA ASN A 195 -27.36 -12.61 21.63
C ASN A 195 -27.50 -11.87 20.29
N THR A 196 -28.75 -11.70 19.84
CA THR A 196 -29.09 -10.86 18.68
C THR A 196 -29.95 -9.68 19.13
N PHE A 197 -29.55 -8.49 18.73
CA PHE A 197 -30.20 -7.22 19.01
C PHE A 197 -30.73 -6.58 17.73
N ILE A 198 -31.87 -5.91 17.82
CA ILE A 198 -32.40 -5.04 16.77
C ILE A 198 -32.40 -3.60 17.28
N CYS A 199 -31.75 -2.71 16.54
CA CYS A 199 -31.77 -1.29 16.82
C CYS A 199 -33.15 -0.74 16.47
N VAL A 200 -33.78 -0.03 17.41
CA VAL A 200 -35.09 0.59 17.22
C VAL A 200 -35.02 2.11 17.00
N SER A 201 -33.82 2.68 17.09
CA SER A 201 -33.56 4.08 16.77
C SER A 201 -33.41 4.27 15.25
N PRO A 202 -33.97 5.34 14.67
CA PRO A 202 -33.69 5.73 13.29
C PRO A 202 -32.21 6.11 13.12
N PHE A 203 -31.70 6.02 11.89
CA PHE A 203 -30.31 6.38 11.61
C PHE A 203 -29.96 7.82 12.00
N ALA A 204 -30.91 8.75 11.87
CA ALA A 204 -30.75 10.15 12.23
C ALA A 204 -30.36 10.36 13.71
N ASP A 205 -30.70 9.45 14.62
CA ASP A 205 -30.27 9.56 16.03
C ASP A 205 -28.75 9.42 16.15
N PHE A 206 -28.13 8.55 15.34
CA PHE A 206 -26.68 8.40 15.28
C PHE A 206 -26.02 9.65 14.69
N GLU A 207 -26.56 10.20 13.59
CA GLU A 207 -26.01 11.41 12.96
C GLU A 207 -26.06 12.63 13.89
N ASN A 208 -27.08 12.72 14.75
CA ASN A 208 -27.27 13.89 15.62
C ASN A 208 -26.56 13.78 16.97
N ALA A 209 -26.42 12.58 17.54
CA ALA A 209 -25.95 12.38 18.91
C ALA A 209 -24.72 11.46 19.05
N HIS A 210 -24.37 10.70 18.01
CA HIS A 210 -23.30 9.69 18.02
C HIS A 210 -22.53 9.70 16.69
N ASP A 211 -22.14 10.89 16.23
CA ASP A 211 -21.51 11.09 14.93
C ASP A 211 -20.13 10.42 14.83
N GLU A 212 -19.49 10.13 15.97
CA GLU A 212 -18.26 9.34 16.08
C GLU A 212 -18.40 7.89 15.61
N LEU A 213 -19.63 7.40 15.48
CA LEU A 213 -19.95 6.06 14.99
C LEU A 213 -20.39 6.05 13.53
N VAL A 214 -20.64 7.20 12.92
CA VAL A 214 -21.13 7.28 11.54
C VAL A 214 -19.95 7.35 10.59
N ALA A 215 -19.72 6.29 9.81
CA ALA A 215 -18.67 6.26 8.79
C ALA A 215 -19.14 6.91 7.47
N VAL A 216 -20.39 6.63 7.07
CA VAL A 216 -21.03 7.21 5.89
C VAL A 216 -22.39 7.76 6.30
N ASP A 217 -22.64 9.02 5.97
CA ASP A 217 -23.90 9.69 6.29
C ASP A 217 -25.08 9.17 5.44
N SER A 218 -26.29 9.63 5.76
CA SER A 218 -27.52 9.31 5.03
C SER A 218 -27.52 9.80 3.57
N ALA A 219 -26.59 10.70 3.19
CA ALA A 219 -26.40 11.18 1.82
C ALA A 219 -25.31 10.41 1.06
N GLY A 220 -24.67 9.41 1.66
CA GLY A 220 -23.61 8.61 1.04
C GLY A 220 -22.22 9.24 1.07
N ARG A 221 -22.00 10.24 1.94
CA ARG A 221 -20.71 10.93 2.08
C ARG A 221 -19.94 10.38 3.27
N LEU A 222 -18.64 10.21 3.10
CA LEU A 222 -17.73 9.91 4.20
C LEU A 222 -17.73 11.09 5.18
N THR A 223 -17.95 10.81 6.46
CA THR A 223 -18.01 11.84 7.51
C THR A 223 -16.63 12.32 7.96
N GLY A 224 -15.61 11.46 7.84
CA GLY A 224 -14.28 11.69 8.40
C GLY A 224 -14.18 11.42 9.91
N ASN A 225 -15.30 11.11 10.59
CA ASN A 225 -15.34 10.82 12.02
C ASN A 225 -14.84 9.40 12.35
N VAL A 226 -14.97 8.49 11.39
CA VAL A 226 -14.50 7.11 11.47
C VAL A 226 -13.36 6.93 10.47
N VAL A 227 -12.23 6.41 10.96
CA VAL A 227 -11.09 6.06 10.11
C VAL A 227 -11.44 4.87 9.23
N ASP A 228 -11.49 5.09 7.91
CA ASP A 228 -11.51 4.03 6.90
C ASP A 228 -10.07 3.86 6.38
N PHE A 229 -9.44 2.74 6.75
CA PHE A 229 -8.04 2.48 6.40
C PHE A 229 -7.79 2.42 4.89
N PHE A 230 -8.74 1.95 4.08
CA PHE A 230 -8.56 1.90 2.63
C PHE A 230 -8.63 3.30 2.01
N HIS A 231 -9.53 4.14 2.51
CA HIS A 231 -9.61 5.53 2.09
C HIS A 231 -8.40 6.34 2.56
N GLN A 232 -7.97 6.13 3.81
CA GLN A 232 -6.78 6.77 4.37
C GLN A 232 -5.53 6.36 3.60
N GLU A 233 -5.33 5.06 3.33
CA GLU A 233 -4.21 4.54 2.53
C GLU A 233 -4.18 5.21 1.16
N ARG A 234 -5.32 5.29 0.45
CA ARG A 234 -5.38 5.95 -0.86
C ARG A 234 -5.02 7.44 -0.77
N THR A 235 -5.52 8.12 0.26
CA THR A 235 -5.27 9.55 0.49
C THR A 235 -3.79 9.81 0.82
N GLU A 236 -3.20 8.99 1.68
CA GLU A 236 -1.80 9.07 2.07
C GLU A 236 -0.88 8.71 0.90
N MET A 237 -1.21 7.68 0.13
CA MET A 237 -0.49 7.30 -1.09
C MET A 237 -0.49 8.44 -2.12
N TYR A 238 -1.65 9.04 -2.38
CA TYR A 238 -1.76 10.20 -3.27
C TYR A 238 -0.98 11.40 -2.72
N ALA A 239 -1.06 11.67 -1.41
CA ALA A 239 -0.30 12.77 -0.79
C ALA A 239 1.22 12.56 -0.90
N MET A 240 1.68 11.32 -0.73
CA MET A 240 3.08 10.92 -0.83
C MET A 240 3.64 11.13 -2.24
N THR A 241 2.85 10.83 -3.27
CA THR A 241 3.31 10.84 -4.67
C THR A 241 2.79 12.00 -5.50
N LYS A 242 2.04 12.91 -4.86
CA LYS A 242 1.41 14.09 -5.46
C LYS A 242 2.27 14.71 -6.55
N ALA A 243 1.64 15.02 -7.68
CA ALA A 243 2.35 15.46 -8.87
C ALA A 243 3.25 16.67 -8.58
N SER A 244 4.54 16.52 -8.88
CA SER A 244 5.55 17.56 -8.68
C SER A 244 6.51 17.61 -9.85
N GLU A 245 6.98 18.80 -10.18
CA GLU A 245 7.92 19.02 -11.28
C GLU A 245 9.28 18.38 -10.96
N ILE A 246 9.74 17.49 -11.84
CA ILE A 246 11.06 16.83 -11.73
C ILE A 246 12.10 17.46 -12.67
N SER A 247 11.68 18.12 -13.74
CA SER A 247 12.53 18.88 -14.66
C SER A 247 11.67 19.90 -15.38
N HIS A 248 12.28 20.83 -16.13
CA HIS A 248 11.54 21.90 -16.79
C HIS A 248 10.36 21.34 -17.59
N ASN A 249 9.15 21.75 -17.21
CA ASN A 249 7.89 21.33 -17.81
C ASN A 249 7.60 19.81 -17.81
N VAL A 250 8.19 19.06 -16.87
CA VAL A 250 7.89 17.62 -16.69
C VAL A 250 7.63 17.30 -15.23
N TRP A 251 6.46 16.71 -15.00
CA TRP A 251 5.94 16.31 -13.70
C TRP A 251 5.92 14.80 -13.58
N LEU A 252 6.03 14.32 -12.35
CA LEU A 252 5.87 12.91 -11.98
C LEU A 252 4.81 12.82 -10.90
N GLY A 253 3.83 11.92 -11.02
CA GLY A 253 2.73 11.82 -10.06
C GLY A 253 1.76 10.67 -10.31
N PRO A 254 0.72 10.52 -9.47
CA PRO A 254 -0.33 9.52 -9.67
C PRO A 254 -1.19 9.86 -10.89
N THR A 255 -1.85 8.84 -11.44
CA THR A 255 -2.84 9.03 -12.51
C THR A 255 -3.95 9.97 -12.02
N PRO A 256 -4.20 11.09 -12.72
CA PRO A 256 -5.26 12.02 -12.34
C PRO A 256 -6.65 11.41 -12.61
N ASP A 257 -7.63 11.78 -11.80
CA ASP A 257 -9.03 11.44 -12.07
C ASP A 257 -9.51 12.11 -13.36
N HIS A 258 -10.20 11.36 -14.22
CA HIS A 258 -10.67 11.84 -15.51
C HIS A 258 -11.63 13.03 -15.39
N GLY A 259 -11.42 14.04 -16.23
CA GLY A 259 -12.24 15.25 -16.30
C GLY A 259 -12.07 16.20 -15.12
N THR A 260 -11.03 16.00 -14.30
CA THR A 260 -10.70 16.93 -13.20
C THR A 260 -9.81 18.08 -13.67
N GLU A 261 -9.85 19.18 -12.92
CA GLU A 261 -8.92 20.31 -13.11
C GLU A 261 -7.45 19.90 -12.95
N GLU A 262 -7.16 18.75 -12.34
CA GLU A 262 -5.80 18.22 -12.24
C GLU A 262 -5.32 17.66 -13.59
N GLU A 263 -6.16 16.88 -14.25
CA GLU A 263 -5.87 16.33 -15.59
C GLU A 263 -5.68 17.46 -16.61
N GLU A 264 -6.52 18.50 -16.56
CA GLU A 264 -6.47 19.66 -17.46
C GLU A 264 -5.21 20.53 -17.31
N ARG A 265 -4.41 20.34 -16.25
CA ARG A 265 -3.15 21.09 -16.06
C ARG A 265 -2.03 20.65 -17.00
N TYR A 266 -2.15 19.47 -17.59
CA TYR A 266 -1.11 18.86 -18.40
C TYR A 266 -1.55 18.80 -19.88
N ASP A 267 -0.64 19.19 -20.77
CA ASP A 267 -0.87 19.12 -22.21
C ASP A 267 -0.63 17.69 -22.76
N VAL A 268 0.17 16.87 -22.06
CA VAL A 268 0.53 15.49 -22.43
C VAL A 268 0.55 14.60 -21.18
N LEU A 269 -0.03 13.41 -21.28
CA LEU A 269 -0.07 12.38 -20.25
C LEU A 269 0.69 11.15 -20.74
N ILE A 270 1.66 10.68 -19.96
CA ILE A 270 2.43 9.46 -20.24
C ILE A 270 2.16 8.46 -19.10
N GLU A 271 1.33 7.46 -19.38
CA GLU A 271 0.98 6.39 -18.45
C GLU A 271 2.05 5.28 -18.51
N CYS A 272 2.71 5.02 -17.40
CA CYS A 272 3.58 3.86 -17.26
C CYS A 272 2.78 2.66 -16.78
N SER A 273 2.74 1.57 -17.55
CA SER A 273 2.02 0.35 -17.19
C SER A 273 2.66 -0.91 -17.77
N ASP A 274 2.35 -2.07 -17.21
CA ASP A 274 2.83 -3.38 -17.71
C ASP A 274 2.45 -3.66 -19.18
N MET A 275 1.37 -3.04 -19.65
CA MET A 275 0.88 -3.17 -21.03
C MET A 275 1.43 -2.07 -21.96
N GLY A 276 2.20 -1.12 -21.41
CA GLY A 276 2.75 0.02 -22.11
C GLY A 276 3.75 -0.37 -23.19
N ARG A 277 3.89 0.49 -24.20
CA ARG A 277 4.73 0.24 -25.38
C ARG A 277 5.62 1.43 -25.67
N LEU A 278 6.85 1.16 -26.10
CA LEU A 278 7.74 2.22 -26.58
C LEU A 278 7.21 2.79 -27.91
N ASN A 279 6.62 3.99 -27.86
CA ASN A 279 6.07 4.67 -29.02
C ASN A 279 6.56 6.12 -29.12
N ALA A 280 7.88 6.29 -29.26
CA ALA A 280 8.47 7.61 -29.40
C ALA A 280 7.98 8.38 -30.64
N ALA A 281 7.52 7.66 -31.68
CA ALA A 281 6.92 8.26 -32.87
C ALA A 281 5.63 9.05 -32.57
N ALA A 282 4.86 8.66 -31.56
CA ALA A 282 3.68 9.41 -31.13
C ALA A 282 4.09 10.75 -30.48
N LEU A 283 5.14 10.77 -29.67
CA LEU A 283 5.70 12.00 -29.11
C LEU A 283 6.24 12.93 -30.21
N GLN A 284 6.90 12.36 -31.21
CA GLN A 284 7.35 13.09 -32.40
C GLN A 284 6.16 13.73 -33.15
N ALA A 285 5.10 12.97 -33.42
CA ALA A 285 3.92 13.49 -34.11
C ALA A 285 3.26 14.65 -33.34
N ILE A 286 3.26 14.58 -32.01
CA ILE A 286 2.77 15.67 -31.16
C ILE A 286 3.65 16.91 -31.32
N ALA A 287 4.98 16.76 -31.38
CA ALA A 287 5.91 17.87 -31.56
C ALA A 287 5.79 18.52 -32.94
N GLU A 288 5.50 17.73 -33.97
CA GLU A 288 5.39 18.18 -35.37
C GLU A 288 3.99 18.71 -35.74
N SER A 289 2.95 18.37 -34.96
CA SER A 289 1.59 18.87 -35.18
C SER A 289 1.46 20.38 -34.92
N SER A 290 0.94 21.13 -35.90
CA SER A 290 0.62 22.56 -35.77
C SER A 290 -0.73 22.74 -35.08
N ASP A 291 -0.74 23.14 -33.80
CA ASP A 291 -1.84 23.71 -32.98
C ASP A 291 -3.28 23.12 -33.05
N GLU A 292 -3.56 22.07 -33.82
CA GLU A 292 -4.87 21.40 -33.81
C GLU A 292 -4.95 20.37 -32.67
N ILE A 293 -5.51 20.85 -31.57
CA ILE A 293 -6.34 20.16 -30.55
C ILE A 293 -6.35 18.62 -30.63
N VAL A 294 -5.21 17.98 -30.38
CA VAL A 294 -5.24 16.65 -29.77
C VAL A 294 -5.54 16.92 -28.30
N LYS A 295 -6.83 16.81 -27.92
CA LYS A 295 -7.21 16.80 -26.50
C LYS A 295 -6.42 15.66 -25.84
N GLN A 296 -5.40 16.01 -25.06
CA GLN A 296 -4.60 15.13 -24.21
C GLN A 296 -4.26 13.79 -24.88
N PRO A 297 -3.20 13.71 -25.71
CA PRO A 297 -2.74 12.42 -26.19
C PRO A 297 -2.34 11.55 -24.99
N TYR A 298 -3.09 10.49 -24.74
CA TYR A 298 -2.70 9.42 -23.82
C TYR A 298 -1.61 8.61 -24.51
N LEU A 299 -0.44 8.62 -23.91
CA LEU A 299 0.72 7.87 -24.36
C LEU A 299 1.03 6.84 -23.29
N ASP A 300 1.37 5.62 -23.71
CA ASP A 300 1.78 4.60 -22.77
C ASP A 300 3.30 4.41 -22.84
N PHE A 301 3.88 3.98 -21.74
CA PHE A 301 5.29 3.60 -21.63
C PHE A 301 5.41 2.33 -20.77
N PRO A 302 6.38 1.43 -21.03
CA PRO A 302 6.53 0.21 -20.24
C PRO A 302 6.80 0.52 -18.76
N SER A 303 6.15 -0.20 -17.85
CA SER A 303 6.38 -0.09 -16.40
C SER A 303 7.82 -0.41 -16.00
N SER A 304 8.26 0.16 -14.88
CA SER A 304 9.45 -0.27 -14.16
C SER A 304 9.43 -1.79 -13.94
N GLY A 305 10.53 -2.49 -14.20
CA GLY A 305 10.65 -3.93 -14.04
C GLY A 305 10.18 -4.77 -15.23
N SER A 306 9.46 -4.20 -16.20
CA SER A 306 8.92 -4.94 -17.37
C SER A 306 9.98 -5.32 -18.42
N ILE A 307 11.09 -4.58 -18.49
CA ILE A 307 12.19 -4.81 -19.43
C ILE A 307 13.26 -5.68 -18.76
N LEU A 308 13.35 -6.95 -19.16
CA LEU A 308 14.19 -7.95 -18.47
C LEU A 308 15.57 -8.18 -19.13
N PRO A 309 16.67 -8.28 -18.35
CA PRO A 309 17.96 -8.78 -18.83
C PRO A 309 17.92 -10.29 -19.14
N PRO A 310 18.80 -10.83 -20.01
CA PRO A 310 19.88 -10.18 -20.78
C PRO A 310 19.41 -9.69 -22.16
N THR A 311 18.10 -9.62 -22.38
CA THR A 311 17.46 -9.58 -23.70
C THR A 311 17.03 -8.19 -24.16
N TRP A 312 17.34 -7.11 -23.43
CA TRP A 312 16.97 -5.79 -23.92
C TRP A 312 17.70 -5.51 -25.22
N SER A 313 16.91 -5.36 -26.26
CA SER A 313 17.34 -5.11 -27.62
C SER A 313 17.87 -3.69 -27.76
N HIS A 314 18.72 -3.46 -28.76
CA HIS A 314 19.07 -2.09 -29.17
C HIS A 314 17.80 -1.26 -29.44
N ALA A 315 16.71 -1.88 -29.91
CA ALA A 315 15.44 -1.21 -30.15
C ALA A 315 14.78 -0.68 -28.86
N GLU A 316 14.83 -1.41 -27.74
CA GLU A 316 14.31 -0.92 -26.46
C GLU A 316 15.17 0.24 -25.92
N ALA A 317 16.49 0.09 -25.97
CA ALA A 317 17.41 1.15 -25.58
C ALA A 317 17.21 2.44 -26.42
N ASP A 318 17.08 2.29 -27.74
CA ASP A 318 16.81 3.39 -28.66
C ASP A 318 15.44 4.00 -28.39
N GLY A 319 14.41 3.19 -28.14
CA GLY A 319 13.07 3.66 -27.81
C GLY A 319 13.00 4.47 -26.52
N ILE A 320 13.73 4.07 -25.46
CA ILE A 320 13.81 4.82 -24.20
C ILE A 320 14.52 6.16 -24.42
N LEU A 321 15.63 6.18 -25.14
CA LEU A 321 16.38 7.40 -25.43
C LEU A 321 15.58 8.37 -26.30
N GLU A 322 14.92 7.85 -27.34
CA GLU A 322 14.07 8.66 -28.22
C GLU A 322 12.88 9.23 -27.43
N THR A 323 12.30 8.45 -26.52
CA THR A 323 11.26 8.92 -25.60
C THR A 323 11.77 10.08 -24.74
N CYS A 324 12.93 9.94 -24.08
CA CYS A 324 13.54 11.00 -23.27
C CYS A 324 13.82 12.26 -24.11
N ARG A 325 14.31 12.09 -25.34
CA ARG A 325 14.61 13.16 -26.28
C ARG A 325 13.34 13.94 -26.65
N TRP A 326 12.25 13.27 -27.01
CA TRP A 326 11.01 13.95 -27.37
C TRP A 326 10.31 14.59 -26.18
N ILE A 327 10.34 13.97 -24.99
CA ILE A 327 9.86 14.60 -23.76
C ILE A 327 10.59 15.93 -23.54
N TYR A 328 11.91 15.96 -23.65
CA TYR A 328 12.69 17.19 -23.49
C TYR A 328 12.29 18.25 -24.52
N HIS A 329 12.19 17.88 -25.79
CA HIS A 329 11.84 18.81 -26.87
C HIS A 329 10.45 19.40 -26.71
N LEU A 330 9.44 18.57 -26.38
CA LEU A 330 8.08 19.01 -26.09
C LEU A 330 8.04 19.94 -24.88
N ALA A 331 8.75 19.60 -23.80
CA ALA A 331 8.80 20.39 -22.58
C ALA A 331 9.43 21.78 -22.80
N HIS A 332 10.45 21.87 -23.68
CA HIS A 332 11.18 23.11 -23.95
C HIS A 332 10.67 23.87 -25.19
N GLY A 333 9.70 23.33 -25.93
CA GLY A 333 9.24 23.95 -27.18
C GLY A 333 10.31 23.97 -28.27
N THR A 334 11.13 22.92 -28.35
CA THR A 334 12.21 22.79 -29.34
C THR A 334 12.00 21.56 -30.21
N THR A 335 12.71 21.47 -31.34
CA THR A 335 12.75 20.26 -32.19
C THR A 335 14.17 19.75 -32.31
N PRO A 336 14.38 18.43 -32.52
CA PRO A 336 15.71 17.90 -32.82
C PRO A 336 16.30 18.63 -34.04
N SER A 337 17.52 19.15 -33.92
CA SER A 337 18.26 19.68 -35.07
C SER A 337 18.56 18.54 -36.03
N THR A 338 18.10 18.62 -37.27
CA THR A 338 18.37 17.61 -38.30
C THR A 338 19.88 17.46 -38.56
N ILE A 339 20.42 16.31 -38.11
CA ILE A 339 21.64 15.60 -38.54
C ILE A 339 22.99 16.07 -37.94
N PRO A 340 23.77 15.16 -37.30
CA PRO A 340 25.21 15.32 -37.14
C PRO A 340 25.88 15.05 -38.50
N SER A 341 26.63 16.02 -39.02
CA SER A 341 27.42 15.88 -40.24
C SER A 341 28.27 14.60 -40.18
N ARG A 342 27.88 13.56 -40.92
CA ARG A 342 28.76 12.42 -41.20
C ARG A 342 29.91 12.97 -42.04
N LYS A 343 31.12 13.00 -41.48
CA LYS A 343 32.33 13.13 -42.28
C LYS A 343 32.46 11.86 -43.12
N ASP A 344 32.41 12.04 -44.43
CA ASP A 344 32.89 11.11 -45.43
C ASP A 344 34.42 10.96 -45.35
N GLU A 345 34.92 9.82 -45.84
CA GLU A 345 36.30 9.36 -45.70
C GLU A 345 37.36 10.26 -46.39
N ASP A 346 36.93 11.28 -47.14
CA ASP A 346 37.82 12.24 -47.83
C ASP A 346 37.92 13.63 -47.15
N GLY A 347 37.22 13.85 -46.04
CA GLY A 347 37.47 15.01 -45.17
C GLY A 347 37.10 16.39 -45.74
N ASP A 348 36.18 16.47 -46.71
CA ASP A 348 35.67 17.75 -47.22
C ASP A 348 34.25 18.06 -46.70
N PHE A 349 33.95 19.34 -46.45
CA PHE A 349 32.62 19.75 -46.00
C PHE A 349 31.74 20.01 -47.23
N THR A 350 30.62 19.30 -47.35
CA THR A 350 29.61 19.62 -48.37
C THR A 350 28.95 20.94 -48.02
N MET A 351 29.45 22.03 -48.60
CA MET A 351 28.81 23.34 -48.62
C MET A 351 27.52 23.22 -49.44
N SER A 352 26.39 23.03 -48.77
CA SER A 352 25.11 23.45 -49.34
C SER A 352 24.98 24.94 -49.06
N ASP A 353 25.35 25.73 -50.06
CA ASP A 353 25.04 27.15 -50.13
C ASP A 353 23.51 27.30 -50.23
N ASP A 354 22.86 27.50 -49.08
CA ASP A 354 21.71 28.39 -48.96
C ASP A 354 21.67 28.93 -47.53
N VAL A 355 22.32 30.09 -47.40
CA VAL A 355 22.25 30.95 -46.23
C VAL A 355 20.86 31.58 -46.24
N ASP A 356 19.91 30.95 -45.58
CA ASP A 356 18.91 31.71 -44.86
C ASP A 356 18.60 31.03 -43.54
N SER A 357 18.95 31.75 -42.49
CA SER A 357 18.52 31.59 -41.11
C SER A 357 17.04 31.19 -41.03
N LYS A 358 16.74 29.89 -41.10
CA LYS A 358 15.53 29.35 -40.48
C LYS A 358 15.73 29.47 -38.98
N ILE A 359 15.36 30.65 -38.47
CA ILE A 359 14.95 30.86 -37.10
C ILE A 359 14.07 29.65 -36.76
N THR A 360 14.61 28.73 -35.95
CA THR A 360 13.83 27.65 -35.36
C THR A 360 12.68 28.33 -34.66
N GLN A 361 11.47 28.31 -35.24
CA GLN A 361 10.34 28.88 -34.54
C GLN A 361 10.21 28.06 -33.25
N PRO A 362 10.30 28.68 -32.06
CA PRO A 362 10.12 27.94 -30.83
C PRO A 362 8.71 27.36 -30.86
N GLY A 363 8.63 26.03 -30.86
CA GLY A 363 7.36 25.33 -30.70
C GLY A 363 6.75 25.70 -29.35
N ARG A 364 5.45 25.47 -29.20
CA ARG A 364 4.79 25.65 -27.90
C ARG A 364 5.40 24.68 -26.88
N SER A 365 5.91 25.19 -25.76
CA SER A 365 6.29 24.36 -24.62
C SER A 365 5.07 23.71 -24.01
N ARG A 366 5.18 22.42 -23.70
CA ARG A 366 4.07 21.58 -23.20
C ARG A 366 4.36 21.10 -21.79
N LYS A 367 3.34 21.11 -20.93
CA LYS A 367 3.41 20.47 -19.62
C LYS A 367 3.13 18.99 -19.73
N ILE A 368 4.07 18.17 -19.29
CA ILE A 368 4.01 16.71 -19.44
C ILE A 368 3.91 16.08 -18.05
N LEU A 369 2.94 15.20 -17.84
CA LEU A 369 2.89 14.36 -16.64
C LEU A 369 3.26 12.92 -17.01
N ILE A 370 4.31 12.41 -16.37
CA ILE A 370 4.61 10.98 -16.31
C ILE A 370 3.85 10.42 -15.10
N HIS A 371 2.98 9.43 -15.30
CA HIS A 371 2.14 8.91 -14.23
C HIS A 371 1.96 7.40 -14.25
N CYS A 372 1.55 6.88 -13.11
CA CYS A 372 1.04 5.52 -12.92
C CYS A 372 0.04 5.52 -11.75
N ALA A 373 -0.63 4.40 -11.47
CA ALA A 373 -1.74 4.37 -10.52
C ALA A 373 -1.38 4.90 -9.12
N ASP A 374 -0.22 4.52 -8.59
CA ASP A 374 0.28 4.99 -7.29
C ASP A 374 1.22 6.20 -7.39
N GLY A 375 1.64 6.56 -8.60
CA GLY A 375 2.50 7.71 -8.89
C GLY A 375 3.99 7.51 -8.64
N TYR A 376 4.43 6.29 -8.33
CA TYR A 376 5.85 6.02 -8.15
C TYR A 376 6.32 4.63 -8.61
N THR A 377 5.52 3.57 -8.58
CA THR A 377 6.01 2.23 -8.88
C THR A 377 6.34 2.06 -10.36
N GLU A 378 5.33 2.14 -11.24
CA GLU A 378 5.53 1.83 -12.66
C GLU A 378 6.31 2.95 -13.38
N SER A 379 6.23 4.19 -12.90
CA SER A 379 6.89 5.36 -13.52
C SER A 379 8.36 5.55 -13.14
N THR A 380 8.91 4.74 -12.22
CA THR A 380 10.25 4.96 -11.65
C THR A 380 11.35 4.97 -12.72
N MET A 381 11.43 3.93 -13.57
CA MET A 381 12.49 3.81 -14.57
C MET A 381 12.53 5.01 -15.53
N LEU A 382 11.37 5.41 -16.08
CA LEU A 382 11.29 6.56 -16.99
C LEU A 382 11.63 7.87 -16.28
N GLY A 383 11.15 8.07 -15.06
CA GLY A 383 11.41 9.28 -14.27
C GLY A 383 12.91 9.50 -14.04
N ILE A 384 13.64 8.44 -13.66
CA ILE A 384 15.09 8.52 -13.42
C ILE A 384 15.85 8.69 -14.74
N ALA A 385 15.50 7.92 -15.79
CA ALA A 385 16.13 8.03 -17.11
C ALA A 385 15.99 9.46 -17.66
N TYR A 386 14.79 10.02 -17.61
CA TYR A 386 14.51 11.36 -18.10
C TYR A 386 15.21 12.45 -17.27
N PHE A 387 15.27 12.30 -15.94
CA PHE A 387 15.98 13.27 -15.11
C PHE A 387 17.49 13.24 -15.37
N SER A 388 18.08 12.05 -15.50
CA SER A 388 19.48 11.87 -15.90
C SER A 388 19.75 12.51 -17.28
N PHE A 389 18.89 12.23 -18.27
CA PHE A 389 18.98 12.80 -19.61
C PHE A 389 18.83 14.33 -19.63
N SER A 390 17.84 14.89 -18.95
CA SER A 390 17.56 16.34 -19.01
C SER A 390 18.57 17.18 -18.22
N THR A 391 19.15 16.63 -17.14
CA THR A 391 20.13 17.34 -16.30
C THR A 391 21.59 17.03 -16.63
N GLY A 392 21.86 16.00 -17.43
CA GLY A 392 23.22 15.57 -17.77
C GLY A 392 23.98 14.99 -16.57
N ARG A 393 23.25 14.41 -15.61
CA ARG A 393 23.79 13.79 -14.39
C ARG A 393 23.87 12.28 -14.52
N PRO A 394 24.90 11.63 -13.96
CA PRO A 394 24.94 10.17 -13.87
C PRO A 394 23.67 9.62 -13.22
N VAL A 395 23.25 8.42 -13.64
CA VAL A 395 22.03 7.78 -13.11
C VAL A 395 22.02 7.71 -11.58
N PRO A 396 23.10 7.30 -10.89
CA PRO A 396 23.10 7.25 -9.42
C PRO A 396 22.85 8.62 -8.78
N ASP A 397 23.45 9.69 -9.33
CA ASP A 397 23.27 11.06 -8.85
C ASP A 397 21.85 11.57 -9.11
N ALA A 398 21.32 11.31 -10.30
CA ALA A 398 19.96 11.63 -10.70
C ALA A 398 18.95 10.99 -9.73
N TRP A 399 19.15 9.71 -9.43
CA TRP A 399 18.34 8.94 -8.49
C TRP A 399 18.36 9.54 -7.08
N LEU A 400 19.56 9.81 -6.56
CA LEU A 400 19.73 10.37 -5.22
C LEU A 400 19.15 11.78 -5.12
N GLN A 401 19.32 12.62 -6.14
CA GLN A 401 18.82 13.99 -6.13
C GLN A 401 17.29 14.05 -6.23
N LEU A 402 16.67 13.21 -7.08
CA LEU A 402 15.22 13.10 -7.14
C LEU A 402 14.67 12.71 -5.76
N HIS A 403 15.32 11.77 -5.08
CA HIS A 403 14.86 11.31 -3.77
C HIS A 403 15.09 12.34 -2.66
N THR A 404 16.32 12.86 -2.52
CA THR A 404 16.71 13.73 -1.39
C THR A 404 16.28 15.17 -1.59
N THR A 405 16.48 15.73 -2.78
CA THR A 405 16.24 17.15 -3.07
C THR A 405 14.82 17.40 -3.54
N MET A 406 14.33 16.58 -4.49
CA MET A 406 12.96 16.72 -5.03
C MET A 406 11.92 15.98 -4.21
N ARG A 407 12.34 15.28 -3.15
CA ARG A 407 11.49 14.50 -2.25
C ARG A 407 10.60 13.48 -2.97
N ARG A 408 11.02 12.94 -4.12
CA ARG A 408 10.31 11.90 -4.86
C ARG A 408 10.63 10.52 -4.31
N ASN A 409 9.60 9.75 -4.00
CA ASN A 409 9.74 8.32 -3.70
C ASN A 409 9.73 7.53 -5.01
N PHE A 410 10.45 6.41 -5.01
CA PHE A 410 10.61 5.52 -6.16
C PHE A 410 10.59 4.08 -5.69
N PHE A 411 10.07 3.21 -6.54
CA PHE A 411 10.17 1.76 -6.37
C PHE A 411 10.71 1.20 -7.68
N ALA A 412 11.98 0.79 -7.66
CA ALA A 412 12.60 0.14 -8.80
C ALA A 412 12.94 -1.30 -8.50
N TYR A 413 13.05 -2.08 -9.56
CA TYR A 413 13.46 -3.47 -9.53
C TYR A 413 14.98 -3.57 -9.80
N PRO A 414 15.65 -4.68 -9.42
CA PRO A 414 17.06 -4.89 -9.76
C PRO A 414 17.34 -4.81 -11.27
N THR A 415 16.35 -5.17 -12.09
CA THR A 415 16.42 -5.10 -13.55
C THR A 415 16.46 -3.66 -14.06
N ASP A 416 15.76 -2.73 -13.40
CA ASP A 416 15.80 -1.31 -13.74
C ASP A 416 17.18 -0.71 -13.46
N VAL A 417 17.81 -1.08 -12.34
CA VAL A 417 19.17 -0.64 -12.01
C VAL A 417 20.14 -1.08 -13.11
N ALA A 418 20.08 -2.37 -13.48
CA ALA A 418 20.94 -2.91 -14.54
C ALA A 418 20.70 -2.22 -15.90
N LEU A 419 19.43 -1.98 -16.25
CA LEU A 419 19.04 -1.30 -17.49
C LEU A 419 19.52 0.15 -17.52
N LEU A 420 19.22 0.94 -16.48
CA LEU A 420 19.60 2.35 -16.40
C LEU A 420 21.11 2.53 -16.41
N MET A 421 21.86 1.66 -15.73
CA MET A 421 23.33 1.70 -15.77
C MET A 421 23.89 1.35 -17.15
N ALA A 422 23.26 0.41 -17.87
CA ALA A 422 23.63 0.12 -19.25
C ALA A 422 23.33 1.30 -20.20
N LEU A 423 22.25 2.06 -19.93
CA LEU A 423 21.86 3.23 -20.71
C LEU A 423 22.61 4.51 -20.32
N ALA A 424 23.24 4.57 -19.15
CA ALA A 424 23.85 5.78 -18.60
C ALA A 424 24.82 6.50 -19.56
N PRO A 425 25.76 5.81 -20.27
CA PRO A 425 26.62 6.49 -21.25
C PRO A 425 25.84 7.15 -22.38
N ARG A 426 24.77 6.51 -22.86
CA ARG A 426 23.96 6.99 -23.97
C ARG A 426 23.08 8.17 -23.55
N LEU A 427 22.43 8.06 -22.39
CA LEU A 427 21.64 9.14 -21.77
C LEU A 427 22.48 10.40 -21.60
N LEU A 428 23.71 10.27 -21.11
CA LEU A 428 24.63 11.40 -20.95
C LEU A 428 25.14 11.93 -22.29
N SER A 429 25.49 11.07 -23.25
CA SER A 429 26.01 11.52 -24.55
C SER A 429 24.98 12.27 -25.39
N GLU A 430 23.71 11.90 -25.27
CA GLU A 430 22.61 12.54 -26.01
C GLU A 430 21.94 13.66 -25.21
N SER A 431 22.35 13.86 -23.94
CA SER A 431 21.81 14.89 -23.07
C SER A 431 22.09 16.29 -23.62
N PRO A 432 21.07 17.17 -23.73
CA PRO A 432 21.26 18.58 -24.07
C PRO A 432 22.18 19.33 -23.10
N ALA A 433 22.25 18.92 -21.83
CA ALA A 433 23.10 19.51 -20.81
C ALA A 433 24.58 19.08 -20.91
N CYS A 434 24.88 18.05 -21.69
CA CYS A 434 26.24 17.52 -21.90
C CYS A 434 26.80 17.83 -23.29
N ARG A 435 26.17 18.71 -24.08
CA ARG A 435 26.60 19.03 -25.46
C ARG A 435 28.07 19.46 -25.59
N ASP A 436 28.58 20.15 -24.59
CA ASP A 436 29.97 20.66 -24.58
C ASP A 436 30.98 19.65 -24.04
N LYS A 437 30.51 18.49 -23.52
CA LYS A 437 31.39 17.46 -22.94
C LYS A 437 31.86 16.48 -24.01
N ASN A 438 33.13 16.13 -23.96
CA ASN A 438 33.69 15.11 -24.84
C ASN A 438 33.41 13.68 -24.33
N LEU A 439 33.61 12.68 -25.19
CA LEU A 439 33.35 11.27 -24.85
C LEU A 439 34.19 10.78 -23.65
N SER A 440 35.41 11.29 -23.49
CA SER A 440 36.26 10.94 -22.34
C SER A 440 35.71 11.46 -21.02
N GLU A 441 35.15 12.66 -20.99
CA GLU A 441 34.49 13.23 -19.80
C GLU A 441 33.23 12.45 -19.44
N ILE A 442 32.39 12.13 -20.43
CA ILE A 442 31.20 11.30 -20.21
C ILE A 442 31.59 9.93 -19.65
N THR A 443 32.62 9.31 -20.25
CA THR A 443 33.11 8.01 -19.79
C THR A 443 33.68 8.08 -18.37
N ALA A 444 34.37 9.17 -18.02
CA ALA A 444 34.88 9.38 -16.66
C ALA A 444 33.73 9.52 -15.65
N MET A 445 32.67 10.26 -16.00
CA MET A 445 31.48 10.42 -15.17
C MET A 445 30.75 9.09 -14.91
N VAL A 446 30.66 8.21 -15.92
CA VAL A 446 30.02 6.90 -15.74
C VAL A 446 30.89 5.95 -14.91
N LYS A 447 32.22 6.04 -15.05
CA LYS A 447 33.17 5.18 -14.32
C LYS A 447 33.30 5.53 -12.83
N ASP A 448 32.98 6.76 -12.44
CA ASP A 448 32.98 7.19 -11.05
C ASP A 448 31.70 6.71 -10.34
N GLU A 449 31.56 5.39 -10.22
CA GLU A 449 30.39 4.77 -9.60
C GLU A 449 30.44 4.94 -8.07
N PRO A 450 29.34 5.39 -7.42
CA PRO A 450 29.33 5.54 -5.99
C PRO A 450 29.32 4.17 -5.31
N LYS A 451 30.02 4.07 -4.17
CA LYS A 451 30.22 2.81 -3.43
C LYS A 451 28.93 2.09 -3.02
N TRP A 452 27.84 2.83 -2.90
CA TRP A 452 26.54 2.30 -2.50
C TRP A 452 25.81 1.55 -3.63
N LEU A 453 26.15 1.82 -4.89
CA LEU A 453 25.40 1.33 -6.05
C LEU A 453 25.44 -0.21 -6.22
N PRO A 454 26.58 -0.91 -6.04
CA PRO A 454 26.63 -2.36 -6.23
C PRO A 454 25.73 -3.15 -5.26
N GLY A 455 25.35 -2.57 -4.12
CA GLY A 455 24.46 -3.17 -3.14
C GLY A 455 23.00 -2.73 -3.25
N LEU A 456 22.63 -1.96 -4.28
CA LEU A 456 21.25 -1.51 -4.50
C LEU A 456 20.43 -2.62 -5.17
N ASP A 457 19.32 -3.02 -4.56
CA ASP A 457 18.36 -4.00 -5.09
C ASP A 457 17.24 -3.36 -5.93
N GLY A 458 17.33 -2.04 -6.16
CA GLY A 458 16.40 -1.25 -6.95
C GLY A 458 15.80 -0.12 -6.15
N SER A 459 15.28 -0.38 -4.96
CA SER A 459 14.57 0.63 -4.20
C SER A 459 15.47 1.27 -3.14
N LEU A 460 15.20 2.54 -2.84
CA LEU A 460 15.75 3.17 -1.65
C LEU A 460 14.86 2.82 -0.45
N PRO A 461 15.34 2.95 0.80
CA PRO A 461 14.46 2.97 1.97
C PRO A 461 13.28 3.93 1.76
N SER A 462 12.06 3.47 2.03
CA SER A 462 10.84 4.25 1.85
C SER A 462 10.78 5.36 2.89
N ARG A 463 10.69 6.63 2.47
CA ARG A 463 10.47 7.73 3.40
C ARG A 463 9.04 7.68 3.93
N ILE A 464 8.88 7.39 5.22
CA ILE A 464 7.56 7.33 5.88
C ILE A 464 7.26 8.59 6.71
N LEU A 465 8.28 9.30 7.17
CA LEU A 465 8.21 10.65 7.73
C LEU A 465 9.42 11.46 7.24
N ASP A 466 9.41 12.78 7.42
CA ASP A 466 10.54 13.65 7.03
C ASP A 466 11.90 13.19 7.61
N TYR A 467 11.88 12.56 8.78
CA TYR A 467 13.06 12.09 9.52
C TYR A 467 13.16 10.56 9.62
N MET A 468 12.22 9.80 9.05
CA MET A 468 12.13 8.36 9.27
C MET A 468 11.94 7.60 7.96
N TYR A 469 12.77 6.57 7.78
CA TYR A 469 12.78 5.70 6.62
C TYR A 469 12.46 4.27 7.04
N LEU A 470 11.66 3.58 6.24
CA LEU A 470 11.39 2.15 6.37
C LEU A 470 12.21 1.41 5.31
N GLY A 471 13.15 0.57 5.76
CA GLY A 471 14.01 -0.21 4.90
C GLY A 471 13.97 -1.70 5.19
N ASN A 472 14.68 -2.47 4.38
CA ASN A 472 14.91 -3.90 4.59
C ASN A 472 16.34 -4.15 5.10
N LEU A 473 16.67 -5.41 5.38
CA LEU A 473 18.01 -5.81 5.82
C LEU A 473 19.09 -5.50 4.77
N GLY A 474 18.77 -5.52 3.48
CA GLY A 474 19.68 -5.13 2.39
C GLY A 474 20.11 -3.67 2.50
N HIS A 475 19.15 -2.76 2.71
CA HIS A 475 19.42 -1.35 2.95
C HIS A 475 20.29 -1.14 4.20
N ALA A 476 19.96 -1.84 5.29
CA ALA A 476 20.71 -1.75 6.54
C ALA A 476 22.17 -2.23 6.39
N ASN A 477 22.45 -3.15 5.45
CA ASN A 477 23.79 -3.62 5.12
C ASN A 477 24.54 -2.76 4.09
N ASN A 478 24.00 -1.60 3.71
CA ASN A 478 24.62 -0.68 2.76
C ASN A 478 24.92 0.67 3.43
N PRO A 479 25.96 0.77 4.30
CA PRO A 479 26.26 1.98 5.06
C PRO A 479 26.60 3.19 4.17
N ASP A 480 27.19 2.96 3.00
CA ASP A 480 27.45 4.03 2.03
C ASP A 480 26.14 4.64 1.49
N LEU A 481 25.10 3.83 1.28
CA LEU A 481 23.77 4.31 0.86
C LEU A 481 23.13 5.14 1.96
N LEU A 482 23.15 4.63 3.19
CA LEU A 482 22.55 5.31 4.33
C LEU A 482 23.20 6.68 4.55
N ARG A 483 24.54 6.78 4.46
CA ARG A 483 25.27 8.06 4.49
C ARG A 483 24.86 8.99 3.35
N ALA A 484 24.75 8.47 2.14
CA ALA A 484 24.33 9.26 0.97
C ALA A 484 22.90 9.81 1.12
N LEU A 485 22.02 9.09 1.81
CA LEU A 485 20.66 9.51 2.13
C LEU A 485 20.58 10.45 3.35
N GLY A 486 21.68 10.63 4.08
CA GLY A 486 21.71 11.39 5.33
C GLY A 486 21.06 10.65 6.51
N ILE A 487 20.93 9.32 6.43
CA ILE A 487 20.41 8.49 7.51
C ILE A 487 21.53 8.29 8.53
N GLY A 488 21.33 8.80 9.75
CA GLY A 488 22.33 8.71 10.82
C GLY A 488 22.08 7.61 11.84
N GLN A 489 20.86 7.06 11.91
CA GLN A 489 20.49 6.08 12.93
C GLN A 489 19.78 4.86 12.33
N ILE A 490 19.97 3.70 12.95
CA ILE A 490 19.40 2.43 12.52
C ILE A 490 18.70 1.74 13.69
N LEU A 491 17.39 1.60 13.59
CA LEU A 491 16.59 0.77 14.49
C LEU A 491 16.28 -0.57 13.79
N SER A 492 16.89 -1.64 14.29
CA SER A 492 16.78 -2.99 13.78
C SER A 492 15.84 -3.82 14.65
N VAL A 493 14.78 -4.37 14.06
CA VAL A 493 13.80 -5.21 14.77
C VAL A 493 13.86 -6.63 14.22
N GLY A 494 14.21 -7.60 15.07
CA GLY A 494 14.29 -9.02 14.72
C GLY A 494 15.52 -9.44 13.93
N GLU A 495 16.00 -8.60 13.01
CA GLU A 495 17.20 -8.84 12.20
C GLU A 495 18.28 -7.80 12.47
N THR A 496 19.55 -8.20 12.43
CA THR A 496 20.71 -7.33 12.70
C THR A 496 21.55 -7.16 11.45
N ALA A 497 21.94 -5.93 11.13
CA ALA A 497 22.88 -5.65 10.05
C ALA A 497 24.26 -6.26 10.37
N MET A 498 24.87 -6.90 9.37
CA MET A 498 26.17 -7.54 9.45
C MET A 498 27.18 -6.68 8.70
N TRP A 499 27.85 -5.79 9.43
CA TRP A 499 28.87 -4.92 8.87
C TRP A 499 30.27 -5.49 9.04
N ARG A 500 31.21 -5.00 8.24
CA ARG A 500 32.61 -5.40 8.33
C ARG A 500 33.24 -4.82 9.60
N ASP A 501 34.30 -5.47 10.09
CA ASP A 501 35.06 -5.01 11.26
C ASP A 501 35.48 -3.54 11.10
N GLY A 502 35.15 -2.69 12.08
CA GLY A 502 35.44 -1.25 12.05
C GLY A 502 34.30 -0.36 11.54
N GLU A 503 33.37 -0.86 10.73
CA GLU A 503 32.29 -0.04 10.15
C GLU A 503 31.26 0.38 11.22
N LEU A 504 31.00 -0.49 12.21
CA LEU A 504 30.10 -0.17 13.31
C LEU A 504 30.70 0.89 14.25
N GLU A 505 32.01 0.79 14.50
CA GLU A 505 32.76 1.81 15.24
C GLU A 505 32.78 3.15 14.51
N GLU A 506 32.95 3.15 13.18
CA GLU A 506 32.88 4.36 12.37
C GLU A 506 31.49 5.00 12.35
N TRP A 507 30.43 4.20 12.44
CA TRP A 507 29.05 4.69 12.47
C TRP A 507 28.63 5.23 13.83
N GLY A 508 29.21 4.71 14.90
CA GLY A 508 28.82 4.97 16.28
C GLY A 508 27.83 3.92 16.76
N MET A 509 28.22 3.17 17.80
CA MET A 509 27.37 2.13 18.39
C MET A 509 26.07 2.74 18.96
N GLU A 510 26.15 3.96 19.48
CA GLU A 510 25.03 4.76 19.98
C GLU A 510 23.99 5.10 18.92
N ASN A 511 24.36 5.04 17.63
CA ASN A 511 23.48 5.31 16.50
C ASN A 511 22.78 4.04 15.98
N THR A 512 22.92 2.92 16.69
CA THR A 512 22.25 1.66 16.36
C THR A 512 21.47 1.14 17.56
N CYS A 513 20.24 0.70 17.32
CA CYS A 513 19.41 0.07 18.33
C CYS A 513 18.86 -1.24 17.79
N ILE A 514 19.03 -2.33 18.53
CA ILE A 514 18.64 -3.68 18.13
C ILE A 514 17.62 -4.22 19.13
N ILE A 515 16.50 -4.68 18.58
CA ILE A 515 15.45 -5.39 19.31
C ILE A 515 15.52 -6.87 18.92
N GLN A 516 15.83 -7.72 19.89
CA GLN A 516 15.96 -9.16 19.72
C GLN A 516 14.73 -9.90 20.27
N GLY A 517 14.59 -11.18 19.90
CA GLY A 517 13.49 -12.01 20.40
C GLY A 517 12.15 -11.76 19.73
N VAL A 518 12.16 -11.03 18.60
CA VAL A 518 10.99 -10.75 17.77
C VAL A 518 11.24 -11.41 16.43
N GLN A 519 10.40 -12.36 16.05
CA GLN A 519 10.44 -12.94 14.71
C GLN A 519 9.30 -12.37 13.86
N ASP A 520 9.46 -12.38 12.54
CA ASP A 520 8.38 -12.09 11.59
C ASP A 520 7.40 -13.27 11.49
N ASN A 521 6.83 -13.66 12.64
CA ASN A 521 5.86 -14.73 12.79
C ASN A 521 4.47 -14.21 13.21
N GLY A 522 4.36 -12.92 13.57
CA GLY A 522 3.14 -12.27 14.04
C GLY A 522 2.72 -12.65 15.47
N ILE A 523 3.60 -13.27 16.25
CA ILE A 523 3.33 -13.79 17.60
C ILE A 523 4.03 -12.96 18.68
N ASP A 524 5.25 -12.50 18.41
CA ASP A 524 6.11 -11.86 19.40
C ASP A 524 5.71 -10.37 19.58
N PRO A 525 5.21 -9.95 20.76
CA PRO A 525 4.77 -8.58 20.98
C PRO A 525 5.97 -7.62 21.12
N LEU A 526 5.84 -6.42 20.56
CA LEU A 526 6.84 -5.34 20.69
C LEU A 526 6.57 -4.36 21.83
N THR A 527 5.46 -4.53 22.56
CA THR A 527 4.95 -3.54 23.52
C THR A 527 5.96 -3.18 24.62
N GLU A 528 6.75 -4.15 25.10
CA GLU A 528 7.76 -3.92 26.15
C GLU A 528 8.98 -3.13 25.63
N GLU A 529 9.20 -3.10 24.31
CA GLU A 529 10.34 -2.43 23.68
C GLU A 529 9.96 -1.06 23.09
N PHE A 530 8.67 -0.70 23.07
CA PHE A 530 8.19 0.55 22.49
C PHE A 530 8.82 1.79 23.12
N GLU A 531 8.91 1.86 24.45
CA GLU A 531 9.51 3.01 25.14
C GLU A 531 10.96 3.21 24.71
N ARG A 532 11.75 2.14 24.71
CA ARG A 532 13.16 2.16 24.27
C ARG A 532 13.30 2.54 22.79
N CYS A 533 12.44 2.03 21.91
CA CYS A 533 12.43 2.40 20.49
C CYS A 533 12.10 3.88 20.30
N LEU A 534 11.09 4.39 21.02
CA LEU A 534 10.66 5.78 20.92
C LEU A 534 11.70 6.75 21.49
N GLU A 535 12.37 6.40 22.58
CA GLU A 535 13.50 7.18 23.11
C GLU A 535 14.63 7.27 22.09
N PHE A 536 15.02 6.15 21.48
CA PHE A 536 16.05 6.11 20.45
C PHE A 536 15.71 6.98 19.23
N ILE A 537 14.46 6.91 18.76
CA ILE A 537 13.96 7.77 17.68
C ILE A 537 13.93 9.24 18.13
N GLY A 538 13.52 9.52 19.37
CA GLY A 538 13.40 10.86 19.93
C GLY A 538 14.74 11.58 20.10
N MET A 539 15.82 10.85 20.40
CA MET A 539 17.18 11.39 20.46
C MET A 539 17.58 12.05 19.12
N SER A 540 17.10 11.53 17.99
CA SER A 540 17.33 12.07 16.65
C SER A 540 16.78 13.49 16.45
N LEU A 541 15.62 13.80 17.06
CA LEU A 541 14.90 15.06 16.84
C LEU A 541 15.50 16.24 17.63
N SER A 542 16.46 15.96 18.51
CA SER A 542 17.08 16.93 19.42
C SER A 542 18.48 17.39 19.00
N GLY A 543 19.05 16.79 17.94
CA GLY A 543 20.30 17.21 17.29
C GLY A 543 20.05 17.84 15.94
#